data_AF-A0A3A9ZLT3-F1
#
_entry.id   AF-A0A3A9ZLT3-F1
#
_cell.length_a   1.000
_cell.length_b   1.000
_cell.length_c   1.000
_cell.angle_alpha   90.00
_cell.angle_beta   90.00
_cell.angle_gamma   90.00
#
_symmetry.space_group_name_H-M   'P 1'
#
loop_
_entity.id
_entity.type
_entity.pdbx_description
1 polymer ?
#
loop_
_entity_poly.entity_id
_entity_poly.type
_entity_poly.pdbx_seq_one_letter_code
_entity_poly.pdbx_strand_id
1 'polypeptide(L)'
;MRRVAPVLALLLLCGLSACTSEAEPEEGASTTLTVLLDPDVTTAQKTAVEQRLRAMPSVADVVLKTRDQAYERIREDSPDLLADVKPEHLPESFSATVTDASVAEAVNLVMGTVAGVEWVGLTMAEADPLPTRIGAIVRLEPTVTGEQRAAVEEAVRALPHAESVEFEDRDAAYARLREQCQGKGDLAAQLDSRMTRPSLRVTLGMKGRGETDLPGIGRLDGVEGLHLVPVAML
;
A
#
# COMPACT_ATOMS: atom_id res chain seq x y z
N MET A 1 -45.53 36.51 57.50
CA MET A 1 -45.22 35.16 58.03
C MET A 1 -44.31 34.44 57.04
N ARG A 2 -43.14 33.96 57.52
CA ARG A 2 -42.37 32.79 57.03
C ARG A 2 -41.71 32.91 55.63
N ARG A 3 -40.43 32.57 55.39
CA ARG A 3 -39.38 31.92 56.19
C ARG A 3 -38.00 32.21 55.57
N VAL A 4 -37.01 32.31 56.44
CA VAL A 4 -35.55 32.31 56.19
C VAL A 4 -35.06 30.86 55.99
N ALA A 5 -33.91 30.72 55.30
CA ALA A 5 -33.19 29.53 54.82
C ALA A 5 -32.84 28.47 55.90
N PRO A 6 -32.27 27.28 55.56
CA PRO A 6 -30.84 27.18 55.24
C PRO A 6 -30.39 26.09 54.23
N VAL A 7 -29.13 26.26 53.84
CA VAL A 7 -28.21 25.41 53.08
C VAL A 7 -28.03 24.02 53.71
N LEU A 8 -27.95 22.97 52.90
CA LEU A 8 -27.18 21.77 53.24
C LEU A 8 -26.43 21.25 52.01
N ALA A 9 -25.11 21.18 52.16
CA ALA A 9 -24.19 20.59 51.22
C ALA A 9 -24.34 19.06 51.19
N LEU A 10 -24.22 18.46 50.00
CA LEU A 10 -23.85 17.06 49.86
C LEU A 10 -22.80 16.94 48.74
N LEU A 11 -21.55 16.83 49.18
CA LEU A 11 -20.44 16.26 48.43
C LEU A 11 -20.69 14.77 48.24
N LEU A 12 -20.69 14.28 47.00
CA LEU A 12 -20.51 12.87 46.69
C LEU A 12 -19.66 12.74 45.42
N LEU A 13 -18.36 12.56 45.68
CA LEU A 13 -17.39 11.95 44.79
C LEU A 13 -17.86 10.52 44.43
N CYS A 14 -17.90 10.19 43.14
CA CYS A 14 -17.53 8.88 42.57
C CYS A 14 -17.98 8.82 41.10
N GLY A 15 -17.03 8.55 40.21
CA GLY A 15 -17.30 8.34 38.80
C GLY A 15 -16.09 8.63 37.93
N LEU A 16 -15.00 7.88 38.16
CA LEU A 16 -13.90 7.73 37.22
C LEU A 16 -14.47 7.24 35.88
N SER A 17 -14.82 8.15 34.98
CA SER A 17 -14.77 7.89 33.54
C SER A 17 -13.47 8.48 33.04
N ALA A 18 -12.37 7.83 33.41
CA ALA A 18 -11.29 7.67 32.47
C ALA A 18 -11.84 6.79 31.35
N CYS A 19 -12.63 7.39 30.45
CA CYS A 19 -12.61 6.93 29.07
C CYS A 19 -11.20 7.28 28.60
N THR A 20 -10.26 6.40 28.91
CA THR A 20 -9.13 6.20 28.02
C THR A 20 -9.77 5.75 26.72
N SER A 21 -10.13 6.71 25.89
CA SER A 21 -9.99 6.54 24.46
C SER A 21 -8.50 6.27 24.28
N GLU A 22 -8.08 5.03 24.52
CA GLU A 22 -7.01 4.44 23.75
C GLU A 22 -7.50 4.67 22.33
N ALA A 23 -7.04 5.77 21.75
CA ALA A 23 -7.00 5.88 20.31
C ALA A 23 -6.29 4.60 19.90
N GLU A 24 -7.06 3.64 19.39
CA GLU A 24 -6.46 2.51 18.69
C GLU A 24 -5.45 3.17 17.76
N PRO A 25 -4.16 2.79 17.85
CA PRO A 25 -3.11 3.44 17.09
C PRO A 25 -3.64 3.49 15.67
N GLU A 26 -3.85 4.70 15.13
CA GLU A 26 -4.46 4.83 13.81
C GLU A 26 -3.64 3.92 12.90
N GLU A 27 -4.23 2.82 12.44
CA GLU A 27 -3.60 1.87 11.52
C GLU A 27 -3.47 2.53 10.12
N GLY A 28 -3.23 3.84 10.07
CA GLY A 28 -2.73 4.58 8.92
C GLY A 28 -1.25 4.30 8.75
N ALA A 29 -0.90 3.03 8.54
CA ALA A 29 0.44 2.68 8.11
C ALA A 29 0.70 3.38 6.78
N SER A 30 1.68 4.27 6.74
CA SER A 30 2.10 4.87 5.47
C SER A 30 2.67 3.80 4.55
N THR A 31 2.64 4.06 3.26
CA THR A 31 3.21 3.16 2.24
C THR A 31 4.32 3.88 1.51
N THR A 32 5.45 3.23 1.29
CA THR A 32 6.51 3.77 0.45
C THR A 32 6.17 3.46 -1.01
N LEU A 33 6.12 4.50 -1.84
CA LEU A 33 6.00 4.42 -3.29
C LEU A 33 7.40 4.52 -3.90
N THR A 34 7.77 3.54 -4.72
CA THR A 34 8.99 3.61 -5.54
C THR A 34 8.59 3.68 -7.00
N VAL A 35 9.04 4.72 -7.72
CA VAL A 35 8.81 4.92 -9.15
C VAL A 35 10.16 4.76 -9.86
N LEU A 36 10.36 3.66 -10.58
CA LEU A 36 11.52 3.45 -11.43
C LEU A 36 11.31 4.19 -12.75
N LEU A 37 12.32 4.92 -13.19
CA LEU A 37 12.29 5.67 -14.44
C LEU A 37 12.84 4.84 -15.60
N ASP A 38 12.31 5.07 -16.79
CA ASP A 38 12.83 4.47 -18.03
C ASP A 38 14.35 4.71 -18.18
N PRO A 39 15.12 3.74 -18.72
CA PRO A 39 16.57 3.88 -18.90
C PRO A 39 16.98 5.11 -19.75
N ASP A 40 16.12 5.52 -20.68
CA ASP A 40 16.30 6.65 -21.60
C ASP A 40 15.42 7.86 -21.25
N VAL A 41 14.94 7.95 -20.00
CA VAL A 41 14.13 9.07 -19.52
C VAL A 41 14.82 10.42 -19.77
N THR A 42 14.09 11.33 -20.42
CA THR A 42 14.58 12.69 -20.64
C THR A 42 14.51 13.53 -19.36
N THR A 43 15.31 14.60 -19.27
CA THR A 43 15.23 15.55 -18.15
C THR A 43 13.81 16.12 -17.99
N ALA A 44 13.11 16.39 -19.09
CA ALA A 44 11.75 16.91 -19.07
C ALA A 44 10.76 15.90 -18.50
N GLN A 45 10.83 14.62 -18.90
CA GLN A 45 10.01 13.55 -18.33
C GLN A 45 10.30 13.35 -16.85
N LYS A 46 11.58 13.32 -16.45
CA LYS A 46 11.96 13.21 -15.04
C LYS A 46 11.37 14.34 -14.19
N THR A 47 11.47 15.59 -14.65
CA THR A 47 10.85 16.73 -13.96
C THR A 47 9.32 16.61 -13.91
N ALA A 48 8.68 16.11 -14.98
CA ALA A 48 7.24 15.89 -14.99
C ALA A 48 6.81 14.81 -13.99
N VAL A 49 7.55 13.70 -13.88
CA VAL A 49 7.33 12.66 -12.87
C VAL A 49 7.44 13.23 -11.46
N GLU A 50 8.48 14.01 -11.17
CA GLU A 50 8.66 14.64 -9.85
C GLU A 50 7.52 15.60 -9.50
N GLN A 51 7.18 16.50 -10.43
CA GLN A 51 6.08 17.46 -10.26
C GLN A 51 4.75 16.74 -10.04
N ARG A 52 4.52 15.66 -10.78
CA ARG A 52 3.33 14.83 -10.65
C ARG A 52 3.23 14.21 -9.26
N LEU A 53 4.31 13.59 -8.77
CA LEU A 53 4.37 13.03 -7.42
C LEU A 53 4.09 14.08 -6.35
N ARG A 54 4.73 15.25 -6.43
CA ARG A 54 4.54 16.35 -5.47
C ARG A 54 3.15 16.97 -5.49
N ALA A 55 2.44 16.87 -6.62
CA ALA A 55 1.08 17.36 -6.77
C ALA A 55 0.01 16.32 -6.35
N MET A 56 0.40 15.06 -6.13
CA MET A 56 -0.56 14.03 -5.74
C MET A 56 -1.00 14.20 -4.29
N PRO A 57 -2.30 14.03 -4.01
CA PRO A 57 -2.84 14.09 -2.66
C PRO A 57 -2.27 12.93 -1.85
N SER A 58 -1.99 13.19 -0.58
CA SER A 58 -1.41 12.21 0.36
C SER A 58 -0.03 11.66 -0.06
N VAL A 59 0.70 12.34 -0.95
CA VAL A 59 2.10 12.01 -1.28
C VAL A 59 3.02 13.06 -0.66
N ALA A 60 4.01 12.58 0.09
CA ALA A 60 5.01 13.38 0.79
C ALA A 60 6.43 12.83 0.52
N ASP A 61 7.45 13.56 0.99
CA ASP A 61 8.86 13.11 1.02
C ASP A 61 9.40 12.57 -0.31
N VAL A 62 9.09 13.25 -1.42
CA VAL A 62 9.57 12.87 -2.75
C VAL A 62 11.08 13.09 -2.85
N VAL A 63 11.83 12.00 -3.02
CA VAL A 63 13.29 11.98 -3.13
C VAL A 63 13.72 11.25 -4.38
N LEU A 64 14.54 11.90 -5.21
CA LEU A 64 15.24 11.25 -6.33
C LEU A 64 16.42 10.43 -5.80
N LYS A 65 16.51 9.18 -6.26
CA LYS A 65 17.67 8.31 -6.13
C LYS A 65 18.33 8.18 -7.49
N THR A 66 19.55 8.69 -7.62
CA THR A 66 20.34 8.58 -8.86
C THR A 66 20.87 7.16 -9.04
N ARG A 67 21.34 6.85 -10.25
CA ARG A 67 21.99 5.55 -10.56
C ARG A 67 23.16 5.26 -9.64
N ASP A 68 24.02 6.25 -9.41
CA ASP A 68 25.18 6.12 -8.53
C ASP A 68 24.76 5.84 -7.08
N GLN A 69 23.72 6.52 -6.59
CA GLN A 69 23.18 6.27 -5.24
C GLN A 69 22.57 4.87 -5.11
N ALA A 70 21.86 4.40 -6.15
CA ALA A 70 21.33 3.04 -6.18
C ALA A 70 22.48 2.00 -6.18
N TYR A 71 23.54 2.24 -6.96
CA TYR A 71 24.71 1.38 -7.02
C TYR A 71 25.44 1.28 -5.69
N GLU A 72 25.74 2.42 -5.06
CA GLU A 72 26.40 2.45 -3.75
C GLU A 72 25.56 1.74 -2.68
N ARG A 73 24.23 1.89 -2.73
CA ARG A 73 23.35 1.17 -1.81
C ARG A 73 23.44 -0.35 -2.00
N ILE A 74 23.42 -0.85 -3.25
CA ILE A 74 23.60 -2.28 -3.51
C ILE A 74 25.00 -2.75 -3.06
N ARG A 75 26.02 -1.91 -3.20
CA ARG A 75 27.38 -2.20 -2.72
C ARG A 75 27.44 -2.41 -1.22
N GLU A 76 26.70 -1.61 -0.47
CA GLU A 76 26.63 -1.69 0.99
C GLU A 76 25.76 -2.87 1.45
N ASP A 77 24.57 -3.02 0.87
CA ASP A 77 23.55 -3.97 1.35
C ASP A 77 23.77 -5.39 0.81
N SER A 78 24.32 -5.56 -0.39
CA SER A 78 24.39 -6.84 -1.11
C SER A 78 25.53 -6.86 -2.15
N PRO A 79 26.80 -6.78 -1.71
CA PRO A 79 27.95 -6.67 -2.61
C PRO A 79 28.08 -7.82 -3.61
N ASP A 80 27.60 -9.02 -3.28
CA ASP A 80 27.64 -10.20 -4.16
C ASP A 80 26.79 -10.00 -5.43
N LEU A 81 25.78 -9.12 -5.40
CA LEU A 81 24.95 -8.80 -6.58
C LEU A 81 25.67 -7.89 -7.58
N LEU A 82 26.80 -7.26 -7.19
CA LEU A 82 27.52 -6.32 -8.06
C LEU A 82 28.48 -7.00 -9.05
N ALA A 83 28.68 -8.32 -8.98
CA ALA A 83 29.61 -9.01 -9.86
C ALA A 83 29.36 -8.72 -11.35
N ASP A 84 28.09 -8.53 -11.73
CA ASP A 84 27.65 -8.31 -13.11
C ASP A 84 26.84 -7.01 -13.32
N VAL A 85 26.63 -6.22 -12.27
CA VAL A 85 25.83 -4.99 -12.34
C VAL A 85 26.76 -3.80 -12.43
N LYS A 86 26.57 -2.96 -13.45
CA LYS A 86 27.25 -1.66 -13.57
C LYS A 86 26.29 -0.53 -13.20
N PRO A 87 26.77 0.62 -12.70
CA PRO A 87 25.89 1.75 -12.35
C PRO A 87 24.97 2.17 -13.50
N GLU A 88 25.47 2.16 -14.75
CA GLU A 88 24.68 2.52 -15.93
C GLU A 88 23.51 1.58 -16.24
N HIS A 89 23.50 0.38 -15.65
CA HIS A 89 22.40 -0.59 -15.79
C HIS A 89 21.32 -0.42 -14.73
N LEU A 90 21.54 0.44 -13.71
CA LEU A 90 20.55 0.70 -12.68
C LEU A 90 19.62 1.84 -13.12
N PRO A 91 18.29 1.69 -12.96
CA PRO A 91 17.36 2.78 -13.22
C PRO A 91 17.49 3.87 -12.16
N GLU A 92 17.28 5.13 -12.57
CA GLU A 92 16.98 6.20 -11.59
C GLU A 92 15.59 5.93 -11.01
N SER A 93 15.35 6.39 -9.79
CA SER A 93 14.04 6.21 -9.16
C SER A 93 13.63 7.38 -8.28
N PHE A 94 12.32 7.59 -8.13
CA PHE A 94 11.79 8.40 -7.05
C PHE A 94 11.27 7.50 -5.93
N SER A 95 11.58 7.86 -4.70
CA SER A 95 10.95 7.34 -3.49
C SER A 95 10.02 8.41 -2.95
N ALA A 96 8.81 8.03 -2.52
CA ALA A 96 7.88 8.94 -1.88
C ALA A 96 7.07 8.22 -0.79
N THR A 97 6.55 8.96 0.17
CA THR A 97 5.66 8.44 1.22
C THR A 97 4.22 8.70 0.83
N VAL A 98 3.39 7.66 0.72
CA VAL A 98 1.94 7.79 0.67
C VAL A 98 1.42 7.79 2.12
N THR A 99 0.97 8.95 2.60
CA THR A 99 0.55 9.16 3.99
C THR A 99 -0.83 8.58 4.30
N ASP A 100 -1.59 8.23 3.27
CA ASP A 100 -2.90 7.59 3.38
C ASP A 100 -2.86 6.28 2.59
N ALA A 101 -2.69 5.16 3.28
CA ALA A 101 -2.61 3.85 2.64
C ALA A 101 -3.84 3.53 1.79
N SER A 102 -5.05 4.00 2.17
CA SER A 102 -6.28 3.68 1.44
C SER A 102 -6.26 4.14 -0.03
N VAL A 103 -5.43 5.13 -0.37
CA VAL A 103 -5.28 5.62 -1.75
C VAL A 103 -3.98 5.18 -2.42
N ALA A 104 -3.11 4.42 -1.75
CA ALA A 104 -1.80 4.05 -2.27
C ALA A 104 -1.89 3.23 -3.57
N GLU A 105 -2.87 2.33 -3.67
CA GLU A 105 -3.11 1.55 -4.90
C GLU A 105 -3.50 2.47 -6.07
N ALA A 106 -4.37 3.46 -5.85
CA ALA A 106 -4.75 4.43 -6.87
C ALA A 106 -3.56 5.31 -7.31
N VAL A 107 -2.74 5.77 -6.36
CA VAL A 107 -1.50 6.50 -6.64
C VAL A 107 -0.55 5.66 -7.50
N ASN A 108 -0.35 4.38 -7.15
CA ASN A 108 0.47 3.43 -7.90
C ASN A 108 -0.02 3.29 -9.36
N LEU A 109 -1.31 3.03 -9.56
CA LEU A 109 -1.91 2.87 -10.88
C LEU A 109 -1.75 4.13 -11.74
N VAL A 110 -2.04 5.31 -11.18
CA VAL A 110 -1.93 6.57 -11.93
C VAL A 110 -0.46 6.86 -12.28
N MET A 111 0.48 6.67 -11.36
CA MET A 111 1.90 6.89 -11.63
C MET A 111 2.44 5.94 -12.71
N GLY A 112 1.93 4.70 -12.77
CA GLY A 112 2.30 3.74 -13.81
C GLY A 112 1.88 4.15 -15.23
N THR A 113 1.09 5.21 -15.38
CA THR A 113 0.69 5.74 -16.70
C THR A 113 1.48 6.97 -17.14
N VAL A 114 2.40 7.46 -16.31
CA VAL A 114 3.18 8.67 -16.59
C VAL A 114 4.32 8.33 -17.54
N ALA A 115 4.49 9.13 -18.60
CA ALA A 115 5.59 8.94 -19.54
C ALA A 115 6.96 9.09 -18.85
N GLY A 116 7.88 8.16 -19.11
CA GLY A 116 9.18 8.12 -18.45
C GLY A 116 9.21 7.22 -17.20
N VAL A 117 8.09 6.58 -16.84
CA VAL A 117 8.00 5.62 -15.74
C VAL A 117 8.03 4.20 -16.30
N GLU A 118 9.02 3.42 -15.86
CA GLU A 118 9.15 2.01 -16.22
C GLU A 118 8.29 1.13 -15.30
N TRP A 119 8.33 1.40 -13.99
CA TRP A 119 7.64 0.58 -13.00
C TRP A 119 7.31 1.37 -11.74
N VAL A 120 6.23 0.98 -11.07
CA VAL A 120 5.84 1.55 -9.78
C VAL A 120 5.59 0.44 -8.77
N GLY A 121 6.28 0.51 -7.64
CA GLY A 121 6.16 -0.40 -6.52
C GLY A 121 5.56 0.27 -5.29
N LEU A 122 4.88 -0.53 -4.49
CA LEU A 122 4.48 -0.18 -3.13
C LEU A 122 5.17 -1.13 -2.16
N THR A 123 5.71 -0.58 -1.08
CA THR A 123 6.20 -1.36 0.06
C THR A 123 5.60 -0.79 1.34
N MET A 124 5.24 -1.65 2.28
CA MET A 124 4.81 -1.20 3.60
C MET A 124 5.95 -0.40 4.24
N ALA A 125 5.62 0.73 4.88
CA ALA A 125 6.61 1.39 5.72
C ALA A 125 7.01 0.47 6.89
N GLU A 126 8.27 0.57 7.32
CA GLU A 126 8.71 -0.10 8.54
C GLU A 126 7.91 0.44 9.73
N ALA A 127 7.26 -0.47 10.47
CA ALA A 127 6.50 -0.14 11.65
C ALA A 127 7.12 -0.83 12.88
N ASP A 128 7.26 -0.07 13.96
CA ASP A 128 7.63 -0.57 15.29
C ASP A 128 6.57 -0.12 16.31
N PRO A 129 5.78 -1.04 16.89
CA PRO A 129 5.85 -2.49 16.73
C PRO A 129 5.37 -2.99 15.36
N LEU A 130 5.81 -4.18 14.97
CA LEU A 130 5.31 -4.86 13.77
C LEU A 130 3.78 -5.04 13.84
N PRO A 131 3.08 -4.91 12.69
CA PRO A 131 1.64 -5.05 12.66
C PRO A 131 1.21 -6.49 12.99
N THR A 132 0.05 -6.63 13.63
CA THR A 132 -0.50 -7.96 13.97
C THR A 132 -1.21 -8.64 12.79
N ARG A 133 -1.55 -7.85 11.76
CA ARG A 133 -2.19 -8.28 10.51
C ARG A 133 -1.56 -7.55 9.33
N ILE A 134 -1.50 -8.21 8.19
CA ILE A 134 -1.09 -7.61 6.91
C ILE A 134 -2.11 -7.96 5.83
N GLY A 135 -2.22 -7.11 4.81
CA GLY A 135 -2.96 -7.42 3.60
C GLY A 135 -2.05 -8.05 2.54
N ALA A 136 -2.62 -8.90 1.70
CA ALA A 136 -2.01 -9.31 0.44
C ALA A 136 -3.02 -9.12 -0.70
N ILE A 137 -2.54 -8.54 -1.80
CA ILE A 137 -3.28 -8.42 -3.06
C ILE A 137 -2.62 -9.37 -4.06
N VAL A 138 -3.30 -10.46 -4.39
CA VAL A 138 -2.91 -11.39 -5.46
C VAL A 138 -3.57 -10.91 -6.74
N ARG A 139 -2.82 -10.21 -7.57
CA ARG A 139 -3.29 -9.66 -8.84
C ARG A 139 -3.31 -10.76 -9.89
N LEU A 140 -4.43 -10.89 -10.58
CA LEU A 140 -4.62 -11.90 -11.63
C LEU A 140 -4.46 -11.27 -13.01
N GLU A 141 -4.01 -12.08 -13.97
CA GLU A 141 -3.94 -11.67 -15.36
C GLU A 141 -5.33 -11.25 -15.89
N PRO A 142 -5.40 -10.25 -16.80
CA PRO A 142 -6.68 -9.85 -17.43
C PRO A 142 -7.39 -10.99 -18.16
N THR A 143 -6.63 -12.00 -18.61
CA THR A 143 -7.10 -13.16 -19.38
C THR A 143 -7.30 -14.41 -18.52
N VAL A 144 -7.23 -14.29 -17.19
CA VAL A 144 -7.38 -15.43 -16.27
C VAL A 144 -8.69 -16.18 -16.53
N THR A 145 -8.60 -17.49 -16.66
CA THR A 145 -9.78 -18.36 -16.82
C THR A 145 -10.47 -18.62 -15.48
N GLY A 146 -11.73 -19.08 -15.52
CA GLY A 146 -12.44 -19.47 -14.30
C GLY A 146 -11.75 -20.60 -13.52
N GLU A 147 -11.09 -21.52 -14.22
CA GLU A 147 -10.32 -22.63 -13.62
C GLU A 147 -9.05 -22.13 -12.94
N GLN A 148 -8.24 -21.32 -13.63
CA GLN A 148 -7.04 -20.70 -13.04
C GLN A 148 -7.40 -19.86 -11.82
N ARG A 149 -8.44 -19.02 -11.92
CA ARG A 149 -8.92 -18.21 -10.78
C ARG A 149 -9.29 -19.09 -9.59
N ALA A 150 -10.04 -20.18 -9.82
CA ALA A 150 -10.44 -21.11 -8.76
C ALA A 150 -9.24 -21.79 -8.09
N ALA A 151 -8.24 -22.19 -8.88
CA ALA A 151 -7.00 -22.79 -8.37
C ALA A 151 -6.19 -21.81 -7.50
N VAL A 152 -6.06 -20.55 -7.94
CA VAL A 152 -5.40 -19.51 -7.13
C VAL A 152 -6.19 -19.25 -5.85
N GLU A 153 -7.52 -19.14 -5.94
CA GLU A 153 -8.40 -18.91 -4.79
C GLU A 153 -8.33 -20.05 -3.76
N GLU A 154 -8.26 -21.31 -4.22
CA GLU A 154 -8.03 -22.48 -3.37
C GLU A 154 -6.65 -22.42 -2.68
N ALA A 155 -5.60 -22.15 -3.43
CA ALA A 155 -4.23 -22.05 -2.89
C ALA A 155 -4.11 -20.93 -1.84
N VAL A 156 -4.72 -19.78 -2.10
CA VAL A 156 -4.74 -18.65 -1.17
C VAL A 156 -5.52 -18.98 0.10
N ARG A 157 -6.66 -19.68 0.00
CA ARG A 157 -7.42 -20.14 1.19
C ARG A 157 -6.68 -21.19 2.01
N ALA A 158 -5.79 -21.94 1.38
CA ALA A 158 -4.95 -22.93 2.06
C ALA A 158 -3.77 -22.30 2.81
N LEU A 159 -3.52 -20.99 2.65
CA LEU A 159 -2.44 -20.32 3.36
C LEU A 159 -2.67 -20.36 4.88
N PRO A 160 -1.62 -20.68 5.67
CA PRO A 160 -1.71 -20.56 7.11
C PRO A 160 -2.00 -19.09 7.46
N HIS A 161 -2.91 -18.89 8.41
CA HIS A 161 -3.29 -17.57 8.92
C HIS A 161 -4.06 -16.66 7.93
N ALA A 162 -4.56 -17.18 6.81
CA ALA A 162 -5.58 -16.47 6.03
C ALA A 162 -6.85 -16.27 6.89
N GLU A 163 -7.15 -15.02 7.24
CA GLU A 163 -8.32 -14.64 8.03
C GLU A 163 -9.51 -14.31 7.12
N SER A 164 -9.25 -13.71 5.95
CA SER A 164 -10.25 -13.44 4.91
C SER A 164 -9.64 -13.61 3.53
N VAL A 165 -10.46 -14.02 2.57
CA VAL A 165 -10.12 -14.12 1.14
C VAL A 165 -11.32 -13.64 0.34
N GLU A 166 -11.17 -12.51 -0.34
CA GLU A 166 -12.22 -11.90 -1.15
C GLU A 166 -11.75 -11.76 -2.59
N PHE A 167 -12.56 -12.24 -3.53
CA PHE A 167 -12.33 -11.99 -4.95
C PHE A 167 -12.96 -10.65 -5.34
N GLU A 168 -12.18 -9.82 -6.01
CA GLU A 168 -12.60 -8.55 -6.56
C GLU A 168 -12.36 -8.57 -8.06
N ASP A 169 -13.42 -8.42 -8.87
CA ASP A 169 -13.25 -8.23 -10.31
C ASP A 169 -12.76 -6.81 -10.63
N ARG A 170 -12.40 -6.59 -11.90
CA ARG A 170 -11.85 -5.31 -12.37
C ARG A 170 -12.78 -4.12 -12.09
N ASP A 171 -14.08 -4.29 -12.32
CA ASP A 171 -15.04 -3.19 -12.25
C ASP A 171 -15.37 -2.88 -10.77
N ALA A 172 -15.42 -3.91 -9.91
CA ALA A 172 -15.47 -3.76 -8.45
C ALA A 172 -14.23 -3.03 -7.90
N ALA A 173 -13.03 -3.44 -8.34
CA ALA A 173 -11.77 -2.79 -7.97
C ALA A 173 -11.76 -1.31 -8.35
N TYR A 174 -12.24 -0.99 -9.55
CA TYR A 174 -12.36 0.38 -10.00
C TYR A 174 -13.34 1.19 -9.16
N ALA A 175 -14.51 0.63 -8.84
CA ALA A 175 -15.51 1.29 -8.01
C ALA A 175 -14.98 1.60 -6.61
N ARG A 176 -14.33 0.63 -5.95
CA ARG A 176 -13.72 0.79 -4.62
C ARG A 176 -12.63 1.87 -4.62
N LEU A 177 -11.70 1.84 -5.59
CA LEU A 177 -10.65 2.86 -5.67
C LEU A 177 -11.21 4.26 -5.92
N ARG A 178 -12.24 4.40 -6.76
CA ARG A 178 -12.93 5.70 -6.95
C ARG A 178 -13.55 6.20 -5.65
N GLU A 179 -14.17 5.31 -4.88
CA GLU A 179 -14.76 5.63 -3.59
C GLU A 179 -13.70 6.07 -2.57
N GLN A 180 -12.61 5.32 -2.42
CA GLN A 180 -11.48 5.67 -1.54
C GLN A 180 -10.83 7.00 -1.93
N CYS A 181 -10.83 7.35 -3.22
CA CYS A 181 -10.29 8.61 -3.70
C CYS A 181 -11.26 9.81 -3.57
N GLN A 182 -12.47 9.65 -3.04
CA GLN A 182 -13.41 10.77 -2.90
C GLN A 182 -12.84 11.86 -1.99
N GLY A 183 -12.86 13.10 -2.47
CA GLY A 183 -12.29 14.25 -1.73
C GLY A 183 -10.76 14.31 -1.72
N LYS A 184 -10.07 13.37 -2.39
CA LYS A 184 -8.60 13.31 -2.49
C LYS A 184 -8.17 13.96 -3.81
N GLY A 185 -8.47 15.26 -3.96
CA GLY A 185 -8.15 16.03 -5.17
C GLY A 185 -8.65 15.39 -6.47
N ASP A 186 -7.81 15.44 -7.51
CA ASP A 186 -8.15 14.92 -8.85
C ASP A 186 -7.87 13.42 -9.02
N LEU A 187 -7.45 12.70 -7.97
CA LEU A 187 -7.01 11.31 -8.09
C LEU A 187 -8.12 10.40 -8.65
N ALA A 188 -9.35 10.54 -8.14
CA ALA A 188 -10.51 9.79 -8.63
C ALA A 188 -10.84 10.06 -10.12
N ALA A 189 -10.53 11.25 -10.61
CA ALA A 189 -10.77 11.64 -12.00
C ALA A 189 -9.73 11.06 -12.97
N GLN A 190 -8.55 10.68 -12.45
CA GLN A 190 -7.43 10.16 -13.24
C GLN A 190 -7.46 8.64 -13.36
N LEU A 191 -8.24 7.95 -12.52
CA LEU A 191 -8.45 6.52 -12.60
C LEU A 191 -9.29 6.13 -13.83
N ASP A 192 -8.79 5.16 -14.58
CA ASP A 192 -9.50 4.48 -15.67
C ASP A 192 -9.72 3.01 -15.29
N SER A 193 -10.90 2.46 -15.60
CA SER A 193 -11.23 1.06 -15.25
C SER A 193 -10.32 0.04 -15.95
N ARG A 194 -9.61 0.42 -17.01
CA ARG A 194 -8.60 -0.43 -17.67
C ARG A 194 -7.30 -0.54 -16.86
N MET A 195 -7.07 0.35 -15.90
CA MET A 195 -5.91 0.30 -15.00
C MET A 195 -6.06 -0.78 -13.94
N THR A 196 -7.28 -1.10 -13.52
CA THR A 196 -7.52 -2.11 -12.49
C THR A 196 -7.43 -3.52 -13.05
N ARG A 197 -7.25 -4.49 -12.16
CA ARG A 197 -7.09 -5.91 -12.46
C ARG A 197 -7.97 -6.72 -11.53
N PRO A 198 -8.49 -7.88 -11.98
CA PRO A 198 -9.07 -8.84 -11.06
C PRO A 198 -8.04 -9.24 -10.01
N SER A 199 -8.46 -9.41 -8.75
CA SER A 199 -7.54 -9.76 -7.67
C SER A 199 -8.21 -10.56 -6.56
N LEU A 200 -7.40 -11.28 -5.78
CA LEU A 200 -7.79 -11.80 -4.48
C LEU A 200 -7.18 -10.91 -3.39
N ARG A 201 -8.04 -10.39 -2.52
CA ARG A 201 -7.69 -9.58 -1.35
C ARG A 201 -7.71 -10.45 -0.11
N VAL A 202 -6.59 -10.50 0.58
CA VAL A 202 -6.36 -11.46 1.66
C VAL A 202 -5.91 -10.72 2.90
N THR A 203 -6.58 -10.94 4.02
CA THR A 203 -6.06 -10.53 5.33
C THR A 203 -5.32 -11.71 5.94
N LEU A 204 -4.07 -11.48 6.34
CA LEU A 204 -3.19 -12.49 6.95
C LEU A 204 -2.87 -12.08 8.38
N GLY A 205 -3.13 -12.99 9.33
CA GLY A 205 -2.68 -12.84 10.71
C GLY A 205 -1.17 -13.11 10.84
N MET A 206 -0.46 -12.28 11.61
CA MET A 206 0.98 -12.44 11.87
C MET A 206 1.28 -13.29 13.12
N LYS A 207 0.24 -13.86 13.76
CA LYS A 207 0.38 -14.68 14.96
C LYS A 207 0.64 -16.14 14.59
N GLY A 208 1.92 -16.53 14.61
CA GLY A 208 2.36 -17.92 14.45
C GLY A 208 3.59 -17.98 13.55
N ARG A 209 4.65 -18.67 14.00
CA ARG A 209 5.87 -18.89 13.18
C ARG A 209 5.64 -20.02 12.17
N GLY A 210 4.63 -19.89 11.31
CA GLY A 210 4.50 -20.70 10.10
C GLY A 210 5.09 -19.93 8.93
N GLU A 211 5.96 -20.57 8.15
CA GLU A 211 6.31 -20.03 6.83
C GLU A 211 5.05 -20.03 5.97
N THR A 212 4.57 -18.84 5.61
CA THR A 212 3.54 -18.70 4.58
C THR A 212 4.22 -18.75 3.22
N ASP A 213 3.88 -19.72 2.38
CA ASP A 213 4.42 -19.85 1.01
C ASP A 213 3.79 -18.83 0.04
N LEU A 214 3.87 -17.55 0.38
CA LEU A 214 3.49 -16.45 -0.50
C LEU A 214 4.27 -16.46 -1.82
N PRO A 215 5.60 -16.77 -1.85
CA PRO A 215 6.33 -16.88 -3.11
C PRO A 215 5.79 -18.00 -4.02
N GLY A 216 5.22 -19.07 -3.46
CA GLY A 216 4.50 -20.10 -4.20
C GLY A 216 3.26 -19.57 -4.91
N ILE A 217 2.44 -18.76 -4.22
CA ILE A 217 1.24 -18.13 -4.80
C ILE A 217 1.58 -17.24 -6.00
N GLY A 218 2.65 -16.45 -5.90
CA GLY A 218 3.11 -15.56 -6.98
C GLY A 218 3.55 -16.27 -8.25
N ARG A 219 3.69 -17.61 -8.23
CA ARG A 219 4.14 -18.44 -9.36
C ARG A 219 3.02 -19.29 -9.97
N LEU A 220 1.79 -19.18 -9.46
CA LEU A 220 0.65 -19.91 -9.99
C LEU A 220 0.21 -19.34 -11.36
N ASP A 221 -0.26 -20.22 -12.24
CA ASP A 221 -0.78 -19.83 -13.55
C ASP A 221 -1.96 -18.85 -13.40
N GLY A 222 -1.89 -17.74 -14.13
CA GLY A 222 -2.89 -16.67 -14.09
C GLY A 222 -2.67 -15.61 -13.00
N VAL A 223 -1.59 -15.70 -12.21
CA VAL A 223 -1.15 -14.64 -11.28
C VAL A 223 -0.19 -13.69 -12.00
N GLU A 224 -0.55 -12.40 -12.05
CA GLU A 224 0.29 -11.32 -12.59
C GLU A 224 1.29 -10.84 -11.52
N GLY A 225 0.90 -10.85 -10.25
CA GLY A 225 1.77 -10.44 -9.15
C GLY A 225 1.15 -10.61 -7.77
N LEU A 226 2.00 -10.55 -6.75
CA LEU A 226 1.61 -10.58 -5.34
C LEU A 226 2.21 -9.36 -4.63
N HIS A 227 1.36 -8.61 -3.93
CA HIS A 227 1.75 -7.41 -3.21
C HIS A 227 1.36 -7.51 -1.74
N LEU A 228 2.33 -7.35 -0.85
CA LEU A 228 2.07 -7.18 0.58
C LEU A 228 1.78 -5.70 0.87
N VAL A 229 0.67 -5.45 1.57
CA VAL A 229 0.11 -4.12 1.76
C VAL A 229 -0.42 -3.94 3.18
N PRO A 230 -0.56 -2.71 3.68
CA PRO A 230 -1.34 -2.46 4.89
C PRO A 230 -2.78 -2.95 4.74
N VAL A 231 -3.40 -3.42 5.83
CA VAL A 231 -4.81 -3.88 5.80
C VAL A 231 -5.76 -2.75 5.35
N ALA A 232 -5.42 -1.49 5.63
CA ALA A 232 -6.17 -0.31 5.17
C ALA A 232 -6.28 -0.16 3.64
N MET A 233 -5.49 -0.93 2.86
CA MET A 233 -5.58 -0.97 1.39
C MET A 233 -6.60 -1.97 0.85
N LEU A 234 -7.05 -2.94 1.66
CA LEU A 234 -8.00 -3.97 1.21
C LEU A 234 -9.38 -3.34 1.02
#